data_AF-A0A2N2JWG5-F1
#
_entry.id   AF-A0A2N2JWG5-F1
#
_cell.length_a   1.000
_cell.length_b   1.000
_cell.length_c   1.000
_cell.angle_alpha   90.00
_cell.angle_beta   90.00
_cell.angle_gamma   90.00
#
_symmetry.space_group_name_H-M   'P 1'
#
loop_
_entity.id
_entity.type
_entity.pdbx_description
1 polymer ?
#
loop_
_entity_poly.entity_id
_entity_poly.type
_entity_poly.pdbx_seq_one_letter_code
_entity_poly.pdbx_strand_id
1 'polypeptide(L)'
;MKKIANTKIELNHNRIARIQGLDELAGILFPGNKNHQKVFLAIFIELKYAPFGFFPSLAPLCDIYGFTPRMLETVRSKMRRMGIIDHVSRFNKGRGYREGWVFSNRFSHTLLRIVELSKSFKERKDPIQERKDRDLFLYV
;
A
#
# COMPACT_ATOMS: atom_id res chain seq x y z
N MET A 1 -24.35 -3.47 -19.22
CA MET A 1 -24.09 -3.85 -17.81
C MET A 1 -23.17 -2.81 -17.17
N LYS A 2 -23.60 -2.15 -16.08
CA LYS A 2 -22.72 -1.28 -15.28
C LYS A 2 -21.65 -2.18 -14.63
N LYS A 3 -20.39 -1.98 -15.00
CA LYS A 3 -19.25 -2.70 -14.41
C LYS A 3 -19.20 -2.33 -12.92
N ILE A 4 -19.62 -3.24 -12.04
CA ILE A 4 -19.53 -3.03 -10.59
C ILE A 4 -18.05 -2.84 -10.28
N ALA A 5 -17.71 -1.64 -9.83
CA ALA A 5 -16.35 -1.29 -9.49
C ALA A 5 -15.95 -2.12 -8.25
N ASN A 6 -15.14 -3.15 -8.45
CA ASN A 6 -14.64 -3.96 -7.34
C ASN A 6 -13.79 -3.06 -6.43
N THR A 7 -14.19 -2.90 -5.18
CA THR A 7 -13.49 -2.07 -4.19
C THR A 7 -12.37 -2.83 -3.47
N LYS A 8 -12.25 -4.14 -3.71
CA LYS A 8 -11.23 -5.01 -3.13
C LYS A 8 -9.98 -5.02 -4.01
N ILE A 9 -8.81 -5.00 -3.39
CA ILE A 9 -7.53 -5.13 -4.10
C ILE A 9 -7.51 -6.50 -4.76
N GLU A 10 -7.39 -6.53 -6.09
CA GLU A 10 -7.33 -7.75 -6.87
C GLU A 10 -5.87 -8.02 -7.25
N LEU A 11 -5.28 -9.07 -6.68
CA LEU A 11 -3.94 -9.55 -7.04
C LEU A 11 -4.02 -10.46 -8.27
N ASN A 12 -4.24 -9.87 -9.43
CA ASN A 12 -4.31 -10.59 -10.71
C ASN A 12 -2.93 -10.61 -11.38
N HIS A 13 -2.35 -11.80 -11.56
CA HIS A 13 -1.01 -11.98 -12.13
C HIS A 13 -0.84 -11.28 -13.49
N ASN A 14 -1.77 -11.52 -14.42
CA ASN A 14 -1.70 -10.96 -15.77
C ASN A 14 -1.84 -9.43 -15.77
N ARG A 15 -2.66 -8.90 -14.87
CA ARG A 15 -2.82 -7.46 -14.70
C ARG A 15 -1.57 -6.83 -14.11
N ILE A 16 -0.98 -7.45 -13.08
CA ILE A 16 0.22 -6.94 -12.41
C ILE A 16 1.43 -6.99 -13.34
N ALA A 17 1.60 -8.08 -14.09
CA ALA A 17 2.71 -8.24 -15.03
C ALA A 17 2.73 -7.20 -16.16
N ARG A 18 1.60 -6.56 -16.45
CA ARG A 18 1.45 -5.54 -17.49
C ARG A 18 1.56 -4.11 -16.97
N ILE A 19 1.70 -3.91 -15.66
CA ILE A 19 1.85 -2.57 -15.10
C ILE A 19 3.16 -1.96 -15.59
N GLN A 20 3.08 -0.76 -16.14
CA GLN A 20 4.23 0.06 -16.51
C GLN A 20 4.20 1.43 -15.82
N GLY A 21 3.00 1.90 -15.45
CA GLY A 21 2.76 3.24 -14.93
C GLY A 21 2.38 3.31 -13.46
N LEU A 22 2.68 4.46 -12.83
CA LEU A 22 2.26 4.77 -11.47
C LEU A 22 0.72 4.93 -11.37
N ASP A 23 0.07 5.40 -12.42
CA ASP A 23 -1.38 5.53 -12.58
C ASP A 23 -2.07 4.16 -12.61
N GLU A 24 -1.46 3.16 -13.25
CA GLU A 24 -1.94 1.79 -13.25
C GLU A 24 -1.79 1.15 -11.87
N LEU A 25 -0.68 1.41 -11.18
CA LEU A 25 -0.50 1.01 -9.77
C LEU A 25 -1.57 1.65 -8.88
N ALA A 26 -1.87 2.94 -9.07
CA ALA A 26 -2.96 3.61 -8.37
C ALA A 26 -4.30 2.89 -8.61
N GLY A 27 -4.56 2.47 -9.85
CA GLY A 27 -5.73 1.71 -10.25
C GLY A 27 -5.87 0.33 -9.60
N ILE A 28 -4.78 -0.26 -9.12
CA ILE A 28 -4.77 -1.54 -8.39
C ILE A 28 -4.96 -1.32 -6.89
N LEU A 29 -4.27 -0.33 -6.33
CA LEU A 29 -4.33 -0.04 -4.90
C LEU A 29 -5.65 0.64 -4.50
N PHE A 30 -6.27 1.40 -5.41
CA PHE A 30 -7.52 2.13 -5.21
C PHE A 30 -8.50 1.82 -6.35
N PRO A 31 -8.94 0.57 -6.49
CA PRO A 31 -9.77 0.17 -7.61
C PRO A 31 -11.15 0.84 -7.52
N GLY A 32 -11.68 1.25 -8.67
CA GLY A 32 -13.03 1.81 -8.76
C GLY A 32 -13.22 3.25 -8.28
N ASN A 33 -12.24 3.86 -7.61
CA ASN A 33 -12.37 5.22 -7.07
C ASN A 33 -11.30 6.14 -7.67
N LYS A 34 -11.68 6.86 -8.74
CA LYS A 34 -10.79 7.77 -9.48
C LYS A 34 -10.29 8.93 -8.63
N ASN A 35 -11.09 9.41 -7.67
CA ASN A 35 -10.67 10.49 -6.80
C ASN A 35 -9.59 10.00 -5.81
N HIS A 36 -9.73 8.80 -5.25
CA HIS A 36 -8.69 8.22 -4.41
C HIS A 36 -7.41 7.89 -5.18
N GLN A 37 -7.53 7.45 -6.45
CA GLN A 37 -6.37 7.27 -7.34
C GLN A 37 -5.61 8.59 -7.52
N LYS A 38 -6.32 9.70 -7.79
CA LYS A 38 -5.70 11.04 -7.91
C LYS A 38 -4.98 11.48 -6.64
N VAL A 39 -5.61 11.30 -5.48
CA VAL A 39 -4.98 11.64 -4.18
C VAL A 39 -3.74 10.78 -3.93
N PHE A 40 -3.80 9.48 -4.22
CA PHE A 40 -2.62 8.62 -4.10
C PHE A 40 -1.48 9.12 -4.98
N LEU A 41 -1.77 9.45 -6.24
CA LEU A 41 -0.78 9.97 -7.19
C LEU A 41 -0.18 11.28 -6.69
N ALA A 42 -1.00 12.22 -6.21
CA ALA A 42 -0.53 13.48 -5.66
C ALA A 42 0.41 13.27 -4.46
N ILE A 43 0.00 12.48 -3.46
CA ILE A 43 0.87 12.17 -2.31
C ILE A 43 2.18 11.52 -2.78
N PHE A 44 2.10 10.55 -3.69
CA PHE A 44 3.27 9.81 -4.15
C PHE A 44 4.25 10.69 -4.92
N ILE A 45 3.76 11.51 -5.85
CA ILE A 45 4.57 12.39 -6.69
C ILE A 45 5.22 13.48 -5.83
N GLU A 46 4.44 14.16 -5.00
CA GLU A 46 4.93 15.23 -4.12
C GLU A 46 6.01 14.70 -3.17
N LEU A 47 5.80 13.52 -2.60
CA LEU A 47 6.79 12.90 -1.73
C LEU A 47 8.05 12.44 -2.48
N LYS A 48 7.90 11.97 -3.73
CA LYS A 48 9.03 11.56 -4.60
C LYS A 48 9.94 12.72 -4.96
N TYR A 49 9.36 13.89 -5.20
CA TYR A 49 10.11 15.09 -5.57
C TYR A 49 10.40 16.03 -4.40
N ALA A 50 9.92 15.69 -3.19
CA ALA A 50 10.25 16.42 -1.97
C ALA A 50 11.76 16.38 -1.70
N PRO A 51 12.36 17.50 -1.26
CA PRO A 51 13.75 17.52 -0.82
C PRO A 51 14.01 16.44 0.23
N PHE A 52 15.03 15.62 -0.01
CA PHE A 52 15.42 14.50 0.87
C PHE A 52 14.33 13.43 1.08
N GLY A 53 13.31 13.36 0.20
CA GLY A 53 12.21 12.40 0.32
C GLY A 53 11.38 12.58 1.60
N PHE A 54 11.31 13.82 2.09
CA PHE A 54 10.61 14.19 3.32
C PHE A 54 9.60 15.30 3.06
N PHE A 55 8.35 15.06 3.45
CA PHE A 55 7.27 16.01 3.24
C PHE A 55 6.64 16.42 4.59
N PRO A 56 6.79 17.69 5.03
CA PRO A 56 6.39 18.11 6.37
C PRO A 56 4.90 17.92 6.67
N SER A 57 4.03 18.23 5.71
CA SER A 57 2.58 18.14 5.88
C SER A 57 1.90 17.88 4.56
N LEU A 58 0.96 16.93 4.52
CA LEU A 58 0.14 16.64 3.35
C LEU A 58 -1.08 17.57 3.23
N ALA A 59 -1.39 18.37 4.25
CA ALA A 59 -2.57 19.24 4.25
C ALA A 59 -2.63 20.23 3.07
N PRO A 60 -1.51 20.88 2.64
CA PRO A 60 -1.53 21.79 1.48
C PRO A 60 -1.97 21.13 0.18
N LEU A 61 -1.90 19.80 0.07
CA LEU A 61 -2.37 19.08 -1.11
C LEU A 61 -3.88 19.23 -1.32
N CYS A 62 -4.65 19.49 -0.27
CA CYS A 62 -6.08 19.79 -0.38
C CYS A 62 -6.32 21.04 -1.23
N ASP A 63 -5.55 22.10 -0.98
CA ASP A 63 -5.72 23.38 -1.67
C ASP A 63 -5.12 23.32 -3.08
N ILE A 64 -3.93 22.73 -3.23
CA ILE A 64 -3.23 22.65 -4.52
C ILE A 64 -4.02 21.81 -5.55
N TYR A 65 -4.60 20.70 -5.11
CA TYR A 65 -5.23 19.72 -5.99
C TYR A 65 -6.76 19.65 -5.85
N GLY A 66 -7.37 20.50 -5.01
CA GLY A 66 -8.82 20.55 -4.79
C GLY A 66 -9.37 19.31 -4.09
N PHE A 67 -8.61 18.70 -3.18
CA PHE A 67 -9.07 17.54 -2.42
C PHE A 67 -9.81 17.93 -1.15
N THR A 68 -10.79 17.13 -0.75
CA THR A 68 -11.37 17.27 0.59
C THR A 68 -10.43 16.68 1.65
N PRO A 69 -10.34 17.27 2.86
CA PRO A 69 -9.51 16.72 3.94
C PRO A 69 -9.83 15.27 4.28
N ARG A 70 -11.12 14.90 4.25
CA ARG A 70 -11.58 13.52 4.50
C ARG A 70 -11.03 12.53 3.47
N MET A 71 -10.97 12.92 2.20
CA MET A 71 -10.46 12.07 1.13
C MET A 71 -8.95 11.89 1.26
N LEU A 72 -8.22 12.98 1.52
CA LEU A 72 -6.79 12.94 1.80
C LEU A 72 -6.49 11.99 2.97
N GLU A 73 -7.21 12.15 4.08
CA GLU A 73 -7.06 11.32 5.27
C GLU A 73 -7.31 9.84 5.00
N THR A 74 -8.37 9.52 4.25
CA THR A 74 -8.72 8.14 3.89
C THR A 74 -7.60 7.47 3.10
N VAL A 75 -7.07 8.15 2.09
CA VAL A 75 -5.99 7.62 1.23
C VAL A 75 -4.68 7.54 2.00
N ARG A 76 -4.31 8.59 2.76
CA ARG A 76 -3.14 8.61 3.63
C ARG A 76 -3.14 7.46 4.64
N SER A 77 -4.26 7.26 5.33
CA SER A 77 -4.45 6.16 6.29
C SER A 77 -4.27 4.79 5.64
N LYS A 78 -4.80 4.60 4.41
CA LYS A 78 -4.61 3.36 3.66
C LYS A 78 -3.15 3.16 3.24
N MET A 79 -2.51 4.18 2.68
CA MET A 79 -1.10 4.13 2.28
C MET A 79 -0.18 3.79 3.46
N ARG A 80 -0.44 4.37 4.64
CA ARG A 80 0.30 4.07 5.87
C ARG A 80 0.08 2.64 6.35
N ARG A 81 -1.17 2.15 6.35
CA ARG A 81 -1.49 0.75 6.72
C ARG A 81 -0.85 -0.28 5.77
N MET A 82 -0.78 0.02 4.48
CA MET A 82 -0.06 -0.82 3.51
C MET A 82 1.46 -0.73 3.69
N GLY A 83 1.97 0.25 4.42
CA GLY A 83 3.40 0.45 4.60
C GLY A 83 4.09 1.07 3.37
N ILE A 84 3.35 1.85 2.57
CA ILE A 84 3.90 2.62 1.43
C ILE A 84 4.54 3.91 1.93
N ILE A 85 3.89 4.57 2.89
CA ILE A 85 4.40 5.77 3.56
C ILE A 85 4.46 5.54 5.07
N ASP A 86 5.26 6.33 5.75
CA ASP A 86 5.29 6.38 7.21
C ASP A 86 5.26 7.81 7.73
N HIS A 87 4.81 7.94 8.98
CA HIS A 87 4.88 9.19 9.71
C HIS A 87 6.15 9.22 10.54
N VAL A 88 7.00 10.22 10.31
CA VAL A 88 8.14 10.50 11.18
C VAL A 88 7.63 11.34 12.33
N SER A 89 7.70 10.79 13.54
CA SER A 89 7.39 11.54 14.76
C SER A 89 8.50 12.55 15.07
N ARG A 90 8.11 13.73 15.56
CA ARG A 90 9.01 14.78 16.08
C ARG A 90 9.98 14.28 17.16
N PHE A 91 9.67 13.16 17.82
CA PHE A 91 10.53 12.58 18.86
C PHE A 91 11.62 11.63 18.31
N ASN A 92 11.69 11.45 16.99
CA ASN A 92 12.67 10.57 16.38
C ASN A 92 14.04 11.27 16.23
N LYS A 93 14.96 10.97 17.16
CA LYS A 93 16.34 11.49 17.15
C LYS A 93 17.07 11.17 15.85
N GLY A 94 16.87 9.97 15.29
CA GLY A 94 17.55 9.51 14.07
C GLY A 94 17.15 10.25 12.79
N ARG A 95 16.08 11.05 12.83
CA ARG A 95 15.66 11.92 11.70
C ARG A 95 15.64 13.40 12.05
N GLY A 96 16.41 13.80 13.08
CA GLY A 96 16.65 15.20 13.41
C GLY A 96 15.45 15.91 14.04
N TYR A 97 14.61 15.19 14.80
CA TYR A 97 13.43 15.74 15.49
C TYR A 97 12.40 16.41 14.57
N ARG A 98 12.31 15.97 13.32
CA ARG A 98 11.37 16.49 12.33
C ARG A 98 10.06 15.72 12.37
N GLU A 99 8.95 16.40 12.10
CA GLU A 99 7.63 15.78 11.91
C GLU A 99 7.20 15.85 10.45
N GLY A 100 6.77 14.73 9.90
CA GLY A 100 6.31 14.68 8.52
C GLY A 100 6.17 13.28 7.96
N TRP A 101 6.20 13.18 6.64
CA TRP A 101 5.91 11.99 5.87
C TRP A 101 7.10 11.57 5.02
N VAL A 102 7.34 10.27 4.95
CA VAL A 102 8.42 9.65 4.17
C VAL A 102 7.91 8.37 3.51
N PHE A 103 8.60 7.91 2.47
CA PHE A 103 8.36 6.56 1.96
C PHE A 103 8.79 5.50 2.98
N SER A 104 8.11 4.37 2.94
CA SER A 104 8.40 3.21 3.77
C SER A 104 8.68 1.99 2.91
N ASN A 105 9.65 1.18 3.33
CA ASN A 105 9.96 -0.10 2.69
C ASN A 105 9.09 -1.25 3.22
N ARG A 106 8.22 -1.00 4.21
CA ARG A 106 7.39 -2.03 4.86
C ARG A 106 6.50 -2.75 3.85
N PHE A 107 5.96 -2.04 2.86
CA PHE A 107 5.15 -2.67 1.81
C PHE A 107 5.95 -3.72 1.03
N SER A 108 7.14 -3.36 0.54
CA SER A 108 8.01 -4.27 -0.21
C SER A 108 8.44 -5.48 0.63
N HIS A 109 8.84 -5.26 1.89
CA HIS A 109 9.19 -6.36 2.80
C HIS A 109 8.00 -7.29 3.07
N THR A 110 6.79 -6.74 3.19
CA THR A 110 5.58 -7.55 3.40
C THR A 110 5.28 -8.41 2.17
N LEU A 111 5.44 -7.86 0.95
CA LEU A 111 5.26 -8.64 -0.28
C LEU A 111 6.29 -9.76 -0.41
N LEU A 112 7.56 -9.50 -0.10
CA LEU A 112 8.61 -10.52 -0.09
C LEU A 112 8.29 -11.62 0.93
N ARG A 113 7.80 -11.25 2.12
CA ARG A 113 7.39 -12.23 3.13
C ARG A 113 6.25 -13.12 2.64
N ILE A 114 5.27 -12.58 1.93
CA ILE A 114 4.19 -13.38 1.32
C ILE A 114 4.73 -14.35 0.27
N VAL A 115 5.72 -13.93 -0.53
CA VAL A 115 6.40 -14.80 -1.50
C VAL A 115 7.10 -15.96 -0.79
N GLU A 116 7.84 -15.68 0.29
CA GLU A 116 8.51 -16.70 1.10
C GLU A 116 7.50 -17.69 1.70
N LEU A 117 6.43 -17.19 2.32
CA LEU A 117 5.39 -18.04 2.90
C LEU A 117 4.77 -18.94 1.84
N SER A 118 4.42 -18.37 0.68
CA SER A 118 3.82 -19.12 -0.43
C SER A 118 4.74 -20.21 -0.99
N LYS A 119 6.07 -19.98 -1.00
CA LYS A 119 7.04 -21.02 -1.35
C LYS A 119 7.09 -22.11 -0.27
N SER A 120 7.20 -21.71 1.00
CA SER A 120 7.30 -22.65 2.13
C SER A 120 6.07 -23.54 2.29
N PHE A 121 4.87 -23.05 1.95
CA PHE A 121 3.63 -23.83 2.01
C PHE A 121 3.47 -24.84 0.87
N LYS A 122 4.27 -24.74 -0.20
CA LYS A 122 4.28 -25.74 -1.28
C LYS A 122 5.18 -26.93 -0.97
N GLU A 123 6.10 -26.77 -0.02
CA GLU A 123 7.04 -27.81 0.38
C GLU A 123 6.32 -28.88 1.20
N ARG A 124 6.44 -30.15 0.80
CA ARG A 124 5.95 -31.27 1.61
C ARG A 124 6.91 -31.48 2.78
N LYS A 125 6.36 -31.45 3.99
CA LYS A 125 7.09 -31.70 5.23
C LYS A 125 6.77 -33.10 5.77
N ASP A 126 6.95 -33.29 7.07
CA ASP A 126 6.67 -34.55 7.75
C ASP A 126 5.17 -34.93 7.75
N PRO A 127 4.83 -36.20 8.06
CA PRO A 127 3.45 -36.67 8.11
C PRO A 127 2.54 -35.94 9.12
N ILE A 128 3.11 -35.31 10.16
CA ILE A 128 2.34 -34.54 11.16
C ILE A 128 1.86 -33.25 10.52
N GLN A 129 2.71 -32.57 9.74
CA GLN A 129 2.31 -31.38 9.00
C GLN A 129 1.26 -31.71 7.93
N GLU A 130 1.38 -32.82 7.21
CA GLU A 130 0.35 -33.23 6.24
C GLU A 130 -1.03 -33.38 6.89
N ARG A 131 -1.09 -34.03 8.06
CA ARG A 131 -2.35 -34.19 8.80
C ARG A 131 -2.93 -32.83 9.19
N LYS A 132 -2.09 -31.93 9.72
CA LYS A 132 -2.51 -30.56 10.05
C LYS A 132 -3.06 -29.84 8.83
N ASP A 133 -2.36 -29.90 7.69
CA ASP A 133 -2.76 -29.22 6.45
C ASP A 133 -4.10 -29.74 5.91
N ARG A 134 -4.32 -31.06 5.98
CA ARG A 134 -5.61 -31.69 5.62
C ARG A 134 -6.71 -31.29 6.59
N ASP A 135 -6.43 -31.16 7.88
CA ASP A 135 -7.47 -30.79 8.85
C ASP A 135 -7.84 -29.30 8.78
N LEU A 136 -7.06 -28.44 8.10
CA LEU A 136 -7.30 -26.97 8.06
C LEU A 136 -8.70 -26.59 7.56
N PHE A 137 -9.27 -27.33 6.60
CA PHE A 137 -10.60 -27.01 6.07
C PHE A 137 -11.75 -27.38 7.03
N LEU A 138 -11.47 -28.13 8.10
CA LEU A 138 -12.46 -28.44 9.13
C LEU A 138 -12.65 -27.29 10.13
N TYR A 139 -11.76 -26.29 10.11
CA TYR A 139 -11.71 -25.19 11.07
C TYR A 139 -12.02 -23.80 10.46
N VAL A 140 -12.42 -23.74 9.18
CA VAL A 140 -12.81 -22.51 8.46
C VAL A 140 -14.30 -22.53 8.19
#